data_AF-A0A960RZZ9-F1
#
_entry.id   AF-A0A960RZZ9-F1
#
_cell.length_a   1.000
_cell.length_b   1.000
_cell.length_c   1.000
_cell.angle_alpha   90.00
_cell.angle_beta   90.00
_cell.angle_gamma   90.00
#
_symmetry.space_group_name_H-M   'P 1'
#
loop_
_entity.id
_entity.type
_entity.pdbx_description
1 polymer ?
#
loop_
_entity_poly.entity_id
_entity_poly.type
_entity_poly.pdbx_seq_one_letter_code
_entity_poly.pdbx_strand_id
1 'polypeptide(L)'
;MKRFFCFFASVLLSFKAQAFEPISLKAEGENACSAFYVYGERCSGTNFVKELILQNTGMKHLTWCHKHFPPWYDLGPENWHGNKRYYTHSDCSKLLFVIVVRDVYDWVRSLNTEPHHAARHLWKMPISEFIRSPWILDYEDKTVASEVLKHPYMDVNPVTKQPFENVFKLRAAKTREYMKIFEMLPNVVFVRYEEVRDDPEGFLAMVESVFGIGLNPEFTSIDRYKGCPYWRPFIPKVYAPFLVEDLDYINSQLDQPLETSLGYKIKQP
;
A
#
# COMPACT_ATOMS: atom_id res chain seq x y z
N MET A 1 10.81 -37.99 58.92
CA MET A 1 11.23 -36.69 58.37
C MET A 1 11.73 -36.92 56.94
N LYS A 2 10.94 -36.54 55.93
CA LYS A 2 11.31 -36.12 54.55
C LYS A 2 10.10 -36.26 53.63
N ARG A 3 9.49 -35.10 53.33
CA ARG A 3 8.46 -34.89 52.32
C ARG A 3 9.12 -35.03 50.94
N PHE A 4 8.51 -35.75 50.00
CA PHE A 4 8.80 -35.62 48.58
C PHE A 4 7.76 -34.67 47.98
N PHE A 5 8.25 -33.53 47.49
CA PHE A 5 7.48 -32.52 46.77
C PHE A 5 7.44 -32.87 45.28
N CYS A 6 6.26 -32.69 44.68
CA CYS A 6 6.04 -32.71 43.24
C CYS A 6 6.93 -31.70 42.50
N PHE A 7 7.36 -32.06 41.29
CA PHE A 7 7.62 -31.11 40.21
C PHE A 7 7.19 -31.74 38.87
N PHE A 8 5.93 -31.50 38.49
CA PHE A 8 5.54 -31.48 37.09
C PHE A 8 5.54 -30.00 36.67
N ALA A 9 6.64 -29.55 36.08
CA ALA A 9 6.67 -28.27 35.40
C ALA A 9 6.22 -28.51 33.95
N SER A 10 4.91 -28.38 33.72
CA SER A 10 4.35 -28.22 32.37
C SER A 10 4.74 -26.83 31.87
N VAL A 11 5.73 -26.75 30.99
CA VAL A 11 6.03 -25.55 30.22
C VAL A 11 4.94 -25.42 29.15
N LEU A 12 3.82 -24.78 29.51
CA LEU A 12 2.90 -24.20 28.54
C LEU A 12 3.51 -22.88 28.06
N LEU A 13 4.33 -22.96 27.02
CA LEU A 13 4.67 -21.81 26.19
C LEU A 13 3.39 -21.39 25.45
N SER A 14 2.59 -20.53 26.08
CA SER A 14 1.57 -19.75 25.40
C SER A 14 2.31 -18.77 24.48
N PHE A 15 2.49 -19.16 23.23
CA PHE A 15 2.70 -18.20 22.15
C PHE A 15 1.41 -17.39 22.04
N LYS A 16 1.32 -16.28 22.77
CA LYS A 16 0.43 -15.21 22.35
C LYS A 16 1.00 -14.73 21.02
N ALA A 17 0.31 -15.03 19.92
CA ALA A 17 0.57 -14.34 18.66
C ALA A 17 0.58 -12.84 18.96
N GLN A 18 1.67 -12.16 18.59
CA GLN A 18 1.74 -10.70 18.73
C GLN A 18 0.59 -10.12 17.90
N ALA A 19 -0.15 -9.17 18.47
CA ALA A 19 -1.22 -8.52 17.72
C ALA A 19 -0.63 -7.78 16.51
N PHE A 20 -1.36 -7.79 15.39
CA PHE A 20 -0.95 -7.06 14.19
C PHE A 20 -0.90 -5.55 14.46
N GLU A 21 0.25 -4.92 14.20
CA GLU A 21 0.47 -3.49 14.45
C GLU A 21 0.58 -2.72 13.13
N PRO A 22 -0.45 -1.95 12.71
CA PRO A 22 -0.36 -1.09 11.53
C PRO A 22 0.57 0.11 11.78
N ILE A 23 1.00 0.79 10.72
CA ILE A 23 1.73 2.08 10.82
C ILE A 23 0.86 3.09 11.55
N SER A 24 -0.42 3.18 11.18
CA SER A 24 -1.40 4.06 11.80
C SER A 24 -2.80 3.51 11.59
N LEU A 25 -3.69 3.79 12.54
CA LEU A 25 -5.07 3.31 12.55
C LEU A 25 -6.00 4.41 13.05
N LYS A 26 -7.12 4.61 12.37
CA LYS A 26 -8.19 5.52 12.78
C LYS A 26 -9.55 4.90 12.50
N ALA A 27 -10.42 4.89 13.51
CA ALA A 27 -11.76 4.34 13.44
C ALA A 27 -12.73 5.28 14.18
N GLU A 28 -13.12 6.36 13.50
CA GLU A 28 -14.03 7.39 13.98
C GLU A 28 -15.43 7.29 13.34
N GLY A 29 -15.59 6.38 12.38
CA GLY A 29 -16.85 6.14 11.66
C GLY A 29 -17.74 5.13 12.37
N GLU A 30 -18.63 4.50 11.59
CA GLU A 30 -19.45 3.41 12.08
C GLU A 30 -18.63 2.12 12.17
N ASN A 31 -18.76 1.39 13.28
CA ASN A 31 -18.20 0.04 13.47
C ASN A 31 -19.00 -1.02 12.71
N ALA A 32 -19.17 -0.81 11.40
CA ALA A 32 -19.83 -1.70 10.46
C ALA A 32 -19.47 -1.29 9.02
N CYS A 33 -18.18 -1.20 8.71
CA CYS A 33 -17.75 -0.88 7.36
C CYS A 33 -18.24 -1.96 6.38
N SER A 34 -18.81 -1.55 5.25
CA SER A 34 -19.42 -2.46 4.26
C SER A 34 -18.75 -2.39 2.89
N ALA A 35 -17.91 -1.38 2.67
CA ALA A 35 -17.14 -1.21 1.46
C ALA A 35 -15.75 -0.64 1.79
N PHE A 36 -14.81 -0.80 0.87
CA PHE A 36 -13.44 -0.36 1.08
C PHE A 36 -12.74 0.10 -0.19
N TYR A 37 -11.73 0.95 0.01
CA TYR A 37 -10.74 1.32 -0.98
C TYR A 37 -9.37 0.83 -0.54
N VAL A 38 -8.53 0.43 -1.51
CA VAL A 38 -7.11 0.16 -1.27
C VAL A 38 -6.27 1.16 -2.05
N TYR A 39 -5.44 1.93 -1.36
CA TYR A 39 -4.52 2.90 -1.94
C TYR A 39 -3.07 2.46 -1.77
N GLY A 40 -2.22 2.90 -2.68
CA GLY A 40 -0.78 2.73 -2.57
C GLY A 40 -0.10 2.88 -3.93
N GLU A 41 1.21 3.03 -3.91
CA GLU A 41 1.98 3.07 -5.16
C GLU A 41 1.77 1.82 -6.00
N ARG A 42 1.99 1.97 -7.31
CA ARG A 42 2.20 0.83 -8.19
C ARG A 42 3.28 -0.07 -7.57
N CYS A 43 3.04 -1.38 -7.62
CA CYS A 43 3.95 -2.39 -7.07
C CYS A 43 4.12 -2.41 -5.53
N SER A 44 3.26 -1.71 -4.76
CA SER A 44 3.27 -1.77 -3.29
C SER A 44 2.50 -2.97 -2.70
N GLY A 45 1.86 -3.81 -3.52
CA GLY A 45 1.07 -4.95 -3.01
C GLY A 45 -0.42 -4.67 -2.84
N THR A 46 -0.92 -3.52 -3.30
CA THR A 46 -2.36 -3.18 -3.25
C THR A 46 -3.29 -4.26 -3.78
N ASN A 47 -2.92 -4.99 -4.85
CA ASN A 47 -3.76 -6.09 -5.35
C ASN A 47 -3.82 -7.27 -4.37
N PHE A 48 -2.74 -7.59 -3.67
CA PHE A 48 -2.72 -8.68 -2.68
C PHE A 48 -3.66 -8.33 -1.52
N VAL A 49 -3.52 -7.14 -0.93
CA VAL A 49 -4.36 -6.68 0.18
C VAL A 49 -5.83 -6.59 -0.23
N LYS A 50 -6.10 -6.08 -1.44
CA LYS A 50 -7.46 -6.03 -2.00
C LYS A 50 -8.10 -7.42 -2.09
N GLU A 51 -7.40 -8.38 -2.69
CA GLU A 51 -7.93 -9.75 -2.82
C GLU A 51 -8.03 -10.44 -1.45
N LEU A 52 -7.08 -10.18 -0.55
CA LEU A 52 -7.14 -10.71 0.82
C LEU A 52 -8.44 -10.31 1.51
N ILE A 53 -8.82 -9.03 1.45
CA ILE A 53 -10.08 -8.54 2.02
C ILE A 53 -11.28 -9.10 1.24
N LEU A 54 -11.25 -9.11 -0.11
CA LEU A 54 -12.37 -9.62 -0.92
C LEU A 54 -12.69 -11.09 -0.69
N GLN A 55 -11.67 -11.94 -0.55
CA GLN A 55 -11.86 -13.39 -0.42
C GLN A 55 -12.22 -13.81 1.02
N ASN A 56 -11.96 -12.96 2.00
CA ASN A 56 -12.13 -13.28 3.43
C ASN A 56 -13.24 -12.47 4.12
N THR A 57 -13.96 -11.61 3.40
CA THR A 57 -15.03 -10.78 3.96
C THR A 57 -16.21 -10.64 3.00
N GLY A 58 -17.33 -10.12 3.50
CA GLY A 58 -18.46 -9.69 2.66
C GLY A 58 -18.34 -8.26 2.09
N MET A 59 -17.18 -7.61 2.22
CA MET A 59 -17.04 -6.20 1.85
C MET A 59 -17.02 -5.97 0.34
N LYS A 60 -17.60 -4.85 -0.10
CA LYS A 60 -17.51 -4.39 -1.48
C LYS A 60 -16.23 -3.58 -1.71
N HIS A 61 -15.37 -4.02 -2.62
CA HIS A 61 -14.27 -3.18 -3.09
C HIS A 61 -14.80 -2.08 -4.02
N LEU A 62 -14.38 -0.85 -3.77
CA LEU A 62 -14.63 0.30 -4.63
C LEU A 62 -13.34 0.68 -5.36
N THR A 63 -13.44 1.00 -6.65
CA THR A 63 -12.28 1.36 -7.47
C THR A 63 -12.28 2.84 -7.76
N TRP A 64 -11.30 3.58 -7.23
CA TRP A 64 -11.14 4.98 -7.56
C TRP A 64 -9.72 5.49 -7.30
N CYS A 65 -9.05 6.05 -8.32
CA CYS A 65 -7.71 6.66 -8.28
C CYS A 65 -6.61 5.92 -7.48
N HIS A 66 -6.79 4.62 -7.21
CA HIS A 66 -6.08 3.84 -6.19
C HIS A 66 -4.55 3.71 -6.32
N LYS A 67 -3.95 4.24 -7.41
CA LYS A 67 -2.52 4.15 -7.75
C LYS A 67 -1.93 5.48 -8.26
N HIS A 68 -2.72 6.54 -8.31
CA HIS A 68 -2.33 7.89 -8.80
C HIS A 68 -2.38 8.89 -7.64
N PHE A 69 -2.07 10.17 -7.92
CA PHE A 69 -2.33 11.21 -6.94
C PHE A 69 -3.83 11.24 -6.59
N PRO A 70 -4.16 11.38 -5.30
CA PRO A 70 -5.55 11.58 -4.93
C PRO A 70 -6.10 12.89 -5.51
N PRO A 71 -7.36 12.92 -5.96
CA PRO A 71 -7.91 14.03 -6.72
C PRO A 71 -8.21 15.30 -5.90
N TRP A 72 -8.09 15.28 -4.57
CA TRP A 72 -8.16 16.51 -3.75
C TRP A 72 -6.93 17.41 -3.91
N TYR A 73 -5.87 16.92 -4.56
CA TYR A 73 -4.63 17.67 -4.76
C TYR A 73 -4.83 19.05 -5.44
N ASP A 74 -5.66 19.13 -6.47
CA ASP A 74 -5.95 20.39 -7.19
C ASP A 74 -7.30 21.03 -6.79
N LEU A 75 -8.18 20.28 -6.10
CA LEU A 75 -9.49 20.80 -5.70
C LEU A 75 -9.42 21.63 -4.41
N GLY A 76 -8.46 21.36 -3.54
CA GLY A 76 -8.49 21.88 -2.17
C GLY A 76 -9.56 21.18 -1.32
N PRO A 77 -9.34 21.04 0.00
CA PRO A 77 -10.33 20.42 0.90
C PRO A 77 -11.70 21.11 0.87
N GLU A 78 -11.77 22.39 0.52
CA GLU A 78 -12.99 23.17 0.37
C GLU A 78 -13.88 22.73 -0.81
N ASN A 79 -13.30 22.24 -1.92
CA ASN A 79 -14.07 21.76 -3.08
C ASN A 79 -14.33 20.25 -3.05
N TRP A 80 -13.83 19.55 -2.01
CA TRP A 80 -14.18 18.15 -1.70
C TRP A 80 -15.68 17.99 -1.43
N HIS A 81 -16.30 18.96 -0.76
CA HIS A 81 -17.73 18.91 -0.42
C HIS A 81 -18.65 19.45 -1.53
N GLY A 82 -18.09 20.08 -2.58
CA GLY A 82 -18.85 20.81 -3.61
C GLY A 82 -19.14 20.04 -4.90
N ASN A 83 -18.43 18.94 -5.17
CA ASN A 83 -18.68 18.11 -6.35
C ASN A 83 -19.48 16.87 -5.96
N LYS A 84 -20.65 16.64 -6.58
CA LYS A 84 -21.50 15.44 -6.42
C LYS A 84 -20.80 14.09 -6.74
N ARG A 85 -19.50 14.11 -7.02
CA ARG A 85 -18.62 12.97 -7.28
C ARG A 85 -17.75 12.57 -6.08
N TYR A 86 -17.70 13.38 -5.02
CA TYR A 86 -16.86 13.14 -3.85
C TYR A 86 -17.76 12.95 -2.61
N TYR A 87 -17.44 11.92 -1.83
CA TYR A 87 -18.24 11.49 -0.69
C TYR A 87 -18.20 12.52 0.44
N THR A 88 -19.35 12.81 1.05
CA THR A 88 -19.40 13.56 2.30
C THR A 88 -18.84 12.71 3.45
N HIS A 89 -18.48 13.31 4.59
CA HIS A 89 -18.03 12.56 5.77
C HIS A 89 -19.09 11.53 6.23
N SER A 90 -20.38 11.85 6.09
CA SER A 90 -21.48 10.91 6.34
C SER A 90 -21.55 9.76 5.35
N ASP A 91 -21.11 9.95 4.10
CA ASP A 91 -21.04 8.86 3.13
C ASP A 91 -19.81 7.95 3.37
N CYS A 92 -18.78 8.47 4.05
CA CYS A 92 -17.54 7.76 4.37
C CYS A 92 -17.59 6.97 5.69
N SER A 93 -18.62 7.15 6.54
CA SER A 93 -18.69 6.49 7.85
C SER A 93 -18.68 4.96 7.78
N LYS A 94 -19.10 4.39 6.65
CA LYS A 94 -19.14 2.94 6.37
C LYS A 94 -18.06 2.46 5.40
N LEU A 95 -17.12 3.34 5.02
CA LEU A 95 -16.05 3.05 4.08
C LEU A 95 -14.74 2.88 4.84
N LEU A 96 -14.03 1.78 4.58
CA LEU A 96 -12.65 1.56 5.04
C LEU A 96 -11.65 2.00 3.97
N PHE A 97 -10.67 2.81 4.35
CA PHE A 97 -9.55 3.18 3.49
C PHE A 97 -8.29 2.44 3.95
N VAL A 98 -7.76 1.56 3.09
CA VAL A 98 -6.56 0.77 3.35
C VAL A 98 -5.41 1.34 2.55
N ILE A 99 -4.39 1.89 3.20
CA ILE A 99 -3.22 2.46 2.56
C ILE A 99 -2.05 1.49 2.72
N VAL A 100 -1.44 1.09 1.60
CA VAL A 100 -0.40 0.07 1.55
C VAL A 100 0.90 0.69 1.02
N VAL A 101 1.92 0.74 1.88
CA VAL A 101 3.30 1.03 1.49
C VAL A 101 4.15 -0.23 1.49
N ARG A 102 5.30 -0.15 0.84
CA ARG A 102 6.25 -1.25 0.71
C ARG A 102 7.67 -0.73 0.92
N ASP A 103 8.56 -1.60 1.40
CA ASP A 103 9.99 -1.35 1.49
C ASP A 103 10.50 -0.79 0.16
N VAL A 104 11.18 0.36 0.23
CA VAL A 104 11.52 1.12 -0.99
C VAL A 104 12.47 0.35 -1.92
N TYR A 105 13.33 -0.49 -1.35
CA TYR A 105 14.30 -1.29 -2.09
C TYR A 105 13.62 -2.44 -2.84
N ASP A 106 12.73 -3.18 -2.18
CA ASP A 106 11.92 -4.21 -2.83
C ASP A 106 10.92 -3.62 -3.84
N TRP A 107 10.33 -2.49 -3.47
CA TRP A 107 9.38 -1.76 -4.29
C TRP A 107 9.99 -1.31 -5.61
N VAL A 108 11.14 -0.63 -5.59
CA VAL A 108 11.73 -0.08 -6.83
C VAL A 108 12.16 -1.18 -7.79
N ARG A 109 12.61 -2.33 -7.27
CA ARG A 109 12.93 -3.51 -8.10
C ARG A 109 11.68 -4.14 -8.68
N SER A 110 10.62 -4.25 -7.90
CA SER A 110 9.32 -4.70 -8.41
C SER A 110 8.80 -3.77 -9.50
N LEU A 111 8.94 -2.46 -9.32
CA LEU A 111 8.52 -1.46 -10.29
C LEU A 111 9.37 -1.49 -11.56
N ASN A 112 10.70 -1.61 -11.47
CA ASN A 112 11.57 -1.73 -12.64
C ASN A 112 11.21 -2.95 -13.51
N THR A 113 10.76 -4.06 -12.90
CA THR A 113 10.32 -5.23 -13.68
C THR A 113 9.00 -5.02 -14.42
N GLU A 114 8.11 -4.18 -13.87
CA GLU A 114 6.79 -3.90 -14.43
C GLU A 114 6.45 -2.42 -14.21
N PRO A 115 7.06 -1.49 -14.99
CA PRO A 115 6.90 -0.05 -14.80
C PRO A 115 5.58 0.40 -15.44
N HIS A 116 4.47 -0.10 -14.89
CA HIS A 116 3.12 0.16 -15.38
C HIS A 116 2.88 1.67 -15.56
N HIS A 117 2.42 2.06 -16.74
CA HIS A 117 2.09 3.43 -17.15
C HIS A 117 3.30 4.35 -17.31
N ALA A 118 4.52 3.84 -17.12
CA ALA A 118 5.75 4.55 -17.46
C ALA A 118 5.99 4.53 -18.97
N ALA A 119 6.59 5.59 -19.48
CA ALA A 119 6.98 5.73 -20.87
C ALA A 119 7.81 4.52 -21.33
N ARG A 120 7.59 4.10 -22.58
CA ARG A 120 8.18 2.89 -23.15
C ARG A 120 9.71 2.76 -23.00
N HIS A 121 10.45 3.87 -22.97
CA HIS A 121 11.91 3.84 -22.81
C HIS A 121 12.35 3.36 -21.41
N LEU A 122 11.49 3.48 -20.38
CA LEU A 122 11.76 2.98 -19.03
C LEU A 122 11.55 1.46 -18.92
N TRP A 123 10.91 0.83 -19.92
CA TRP A 123 10.69 -0.62 -19.92
C TRP A 123 11.97 -1.36 -20.28
N LYS A 124 12.30 -2.38 -19.48
CA LYS A 124 13.52 -3.21 -19.61
C LYS A 124 14.83 -2.44 -19.40
N MET A 125 14.75 -1.19 -18.95
CA MET A 125 15.91 -0.40 -18.57
C MET A 125 16.62 -1.08 -17.38
N PRO A 126 17.96 -1.23 -17.40
CA PRO A 126 18.71 -1.73 -16.26
C PRO A 126 18.42 -0.90 -15.01
N ILE A 127 18.38 -1.55 -13.84
CA ILE A 127 17.98 -0.89 -12.60
C ILE A 127 18.82 0.36 -12.27
N SER A 128 20.13 0.33 -12.55
CA SER A 128 21.05 1.46 -12.35
C SER A 128 20.65 2.69 -13.17
N GLU A 129 20.23 2.51 -14.42
CA GLU A 129 19.76 3.61 -15.26
C GLU A 129 18.33 4.03 -14.87
N PHE A 130 17.47 3.06 -14.54
CA PHE A 130 16.07 3.29 -14.18
C PHE A 130 15.93 4.18 -12.94
N ILE A 131 16.70 3.93 -11.89
CA ILE A 131 16.62 4.72 -10.65
C ILE A 131 17.05 6.19 -10.84
N ARG A 132 17.88 6.45 -11.87
CA ARG A 132 18.41 7.78 -12.21
C ARG A 132 17.60 8.51 -13.30
N SER A 133 16.59 7.84 -13.85
CA SER A 133 15.78 8.37 -14.94
C SER A 133 14.56 9.15 -14.43
N PRO A 134 14.19 10.27 -15.07
CA PRO A 134 12.92 10.94 -14.79
C PRO A 134 11.73 10.01 -14.96
N TRP A 135 10.76 10.12 -14.06
CA TRP A 135 9.51 9.38 -14.21
C TRP A 135 8.60 10.08 -15.22
N ILE A 136 8.44 9.45 -16.38
CA ILE A 136 7.62 9.96 -17.49
C ILE A 136 6.48 8.99 -17.72
N LEU A 137 5.27 9.52 -17.87
CA LEU A 137 4.08 8.73 -18.22
C LEU A 137 4.05 8.38 -19.70
N ASP A 138 3.54 7.20 -20.04
CA ASP A 138 3.26 6.83 -21.42
C ASP A 138 1.91 7.42 -21.88
N TYR A 139 1.94 8.59 -22.50
CA TYR A 139 0.72 9.21 -23.04
C TYR A 139 0.17 8.51 -24.30
N GLU A 140 0.97 7.66 -24.95
CA GLU A 140 0.54 6.91 -26.14
C GLU A 140 -0.21 5.63 -25.77
N ASP A 141 -0.04 5.15 -24.54
CA ASP A 141 -0.86 4.07 -23.99
C ASP A 141 -2.32 4.56 -23.86
N LYS A 142 -3.21 3.99 -24.68
CA LYS A 142 -4.65 4.34 -24.68
C LYS A 142 -5.31 4.15 -23.32
N THR A 143 -4.82 3.25 -22.48
CA THR A 143 -5.31 3.07 -21.11
C THR A 143 -4.93 4.26 -20.24
N VAL A 144 -3.67 4.70 -20.32
CA VAL A 144 -3.16 5.89 -19.64
C VAL A 144 -3.86 7.13 -20.18
N ALA A 145 -3.97 7.32 -21.49
CA ALA A 145 -4.68 8.45 -22.09
C ALA A 145 -6.16 8.49 -21.66
N SER A 146 -6.85 7.35 -21.61
CA SER A 146 -8.23 7.27 -21.11
C SER A 146 -8.32 7.60 -19.63
N GLU A 147 -7.36 7.17 -18.82
CA GLU A 147 -7.27 7.53 -17.40
C GLU A 147 -7.00 9.02 -17.21
N VAL A 148 -6.06 9.62 -17.96
CA VAL A 148 -5.74 11.05 -17.94
C VAL A 148 -7.00 11.88 -18.23
N LEU A 149 -7.77 11.49 -19.25
CA LEU A 149 -9.01 12.17 -19.63
C LEU A 149 -10.11 12.05 -18.55
N LYS A 150 -10.08 10.99 -17.74
CA LYS A 150 -11.02 10.78 -16.61
C LYS A 150 -10.52 11.39 -15.30
N HIS A 151 -9.20 11.50 -15.14
CA HIS A 151 -8.49 11.95 -13.96
C HIS A 151 -7.25 12.74 -14.40
N PRO A 152 -7.33 14.09 -14.47
CA PRO A 152 -6.22 14.93 -14.95
C PRO A 152 -4.98 14.95 -14.03
N TYR A 153 -4.92 14.06 -13.03
CA TYR A 153 -3.99 14.06 -11.89
C TYR A 153 -3.06 12.83 -11.91
N MET A 154 -2.47 12.57 -13.07
CA MET A 154 -1.56 11.45 -13.26
C MET A 154 -0.21 11.72 -12.55
N ASP A 155 0.69 10.74 -12.57
CA ASP A 155 2.04 10.72 -11.95
C ASP A 155 3.03 11.80 -12.44
N VAL A 156 2.58 13.04 -12.60
CA VAL A 156 3.35 14.26 -12.85
C VAL A 156 3.37 15.10 -11.58
N ASN A 157 4.40 15.93 -11.40
CA ASN A 157 4.44 16.84 -10.25
C ASN A 157 3.27 17.80 -10.36
N PRO A 158 2.32 17.76 -9.43
CA PRO A 158 1.09 18.52 -9.60
C PRO A 158 1.24 20.02 -9.30
N VAL A 159 2.36 20.47 -8.71
CA VAL A 159 2.71 21.90 -8.57
C VAL A 159 3.36 22.42 -9.84
N THR A 160 4.44 21.77 -10.29
CA THR A 160 5.24 22.25 -11.43
C THR A 160 4.67 21.82 -12.78
N LYS A 161 3.76 20.85 -12.77
CA LYS A 161 3.23 20.13 -13.95
C LYS A 161 4.33 19.47 -14.81
N GLN A 162 5.51 19.22 -14.22
CA GLN A 162 6.65 18.56 -14.86
C GLN A 162 6.80 17.10 -14.40
N PRO A 163 7.49 16.24 -15.18
CA PRO A 163 7.93 14.93 -14.71
C PRO A 163 8.70 15.01 -13.40
N PHE A 164 8.59 13.98 -12.56
CA PHE A 164 9.45 13.86 -11.38
C PHE A 164 10.87 13.51 -11.81
N GLU A 165 11.87 14.08 -11.12
CA GLU A 165 13.29 13.85 -11.37
C GLU A 165 13.66 12.36 -11.36
N ASN A 166 13.01 11.60 -10.48
CA ASN A 166 13.08 10.14 -10.44
C ASN A 166 11.88 9.56 -9.69
N VAL A 167 11.80 8.24 -9.68
CA VAL A 167 10.69 7.50 -9.06
C VAL A 167 10.61 7.66 -7.54
N PHE A 168 11.72 7.98 -6.85
CA PHE A 168 11.70 8.20 -5.40
C PHE A 168 11.02 9.53 -5.05
N LYS A 169 11.24 10.58 -5.85
CA LYS A 169 10.53 11.86 -5.68
C LYS A 169 9.02 11.69 -5.90
N LEU A 170 8.63 10.91 -6.91
CA LEU A 170 7.23 10.55 -7.14
C LEU A 170 6.63 9.81 -5.92
N ARG A 171 7.27 8.74 -5.46
CA ARG A 171 6.79 7.94 -4.32
C ARG A 171 6.64 8.79 -3.06
N ALA A 172 7.65 9.61 -2.75
CA ALA A 172 7.62 10.48 -1.58
C ALA A 172 6.46 11.49 -1.68
N ALA A 173 6.26 12.10 -2.85
CA ALA A 173 5.14 13.03 -3.07
C ALA A 173 3.79 12.35 -2.82
N LYS A 174 3.54 11.19 -3.45
CA LYS A 174 2.27 10.49 -3.29
C LYS A 174 2.06 9.91 -1.90
N THR A 175 3.10 9.42 -1.25
CA THR A 175 3.00 8.89 0.11
C THR A 175 2.59 9.98 1.10
N ARG A 176 3.13 11.19 0.96
CA ARG A 176 2.67 12.34 1.76
C ARG A 176 1.20 12.66 1.50
N GLU A 177 0.71 12.55 0.27
CA GLU A 177 -0.72 12.72 -0.02
C GLU A 177 -1.58 11.60 0.57
N TYR A 178 -1.10 10.36 0.59
CA TYR A 178 -1.79 9.26 1.26
C TYR A 178 -1.85 9.48 2.78
N MET A 179 -0.82 10.06 3.40
CA MET A 179 -0.87 10.39 4.83
C MET A 179 -1.98 11.41 5.16
N LYS A 180 -2.33 12.33 4.25
CA LYS A 180 -3.45 13.27 4.45
C LYS A 180 -4.81 12.56 4.51
N ILE A 181 -4.96 11.40 3.86
CA ILE A 181 -6.18 10.57 3.95
C ILE A 181 -6.49 10.24 5.41
N PHE A 182 -5.44 9.91 6.17
CA PHE A 182 -5.54 9.59 7.59
C PHE A 182 -6.13 10.74 8.40
N GLU A 183 -5.78 11.99 8.07
CA GLU A 183 -6.33 13.17 8.73
C GLU A 183 -7.79 13.42 8.30
N MET A 184 -8.12 13.18 7.03
CA MET A 184 -9.39 13.60 6.43
C MET A 184 -10.56 12.63 6.61
N LEU A 185 -10.32 11.31 6.72
CA LEU A 185 -11.39 10.30 6.59
C LEU A 185 -11.57 9.48 7.86
N PRO A 186 -12.79 9.06 8.21
CA PRO A 186 -13.08 8.50 9.53
C PRO A 186 -12.49 7.11 9.78
N ASN A 187 -12.43 6.24 8.77
CA ASN A 187 -11.94 4.87 8.91
C ASN A 187 -10.76 4.62 7.98
N VAL A 188 -9.56 4.62 8.53
CA VAL A 188 -8.31 4.50 7.77
C VAL A 188 -7.38 3.54 8.49
N VAL A 189 -6.77 2.65 7.72
CA VAL A 189 -5.64 1.85 8.18
C VAL A 189 -4.47 2.01 7.22
N PHE A 190 -3.30 2.29 7.78
CA PHE A 190 -2.06 2.42 7.04
C PHE A 190 -1.15 1.25 7.42
N VAL A 191 -0.78 0.42 6.46
CA VAL A 191 0.00 -0.82 6.67
C VAL A 191 1.24 -0.91 5.80
N ARG A 192 2.25 -1.65 6.31
CA ARG A 192 3.35 -2.16 5.50
C ARG A 192 2.91 -3.45 4.80
N TYR A 193 3.23 -3.57 3.53
CA TYR A 193 2.90 -4.74 2.73
C TYR A 193 3.51 -6.02 3.31
N GLU A 194 4.75 -5.93 3.78
CA GLU A 194 5.51 -7.04 4.33
C GLU A 194 4.80 -7.66 5.53
N GLU A 195 4.25 -6.83 6.42
CA GLU A 195 3.52 -7.31 7.60
C GLU A 195 2.21 -7.98 7.22
N VAL A 196 1.43 -7.39 6.30
CA VAL A 196 0.18 -8.03 5.84
C VAL A 196 0.46 -9.33 5.09
N ARG A 197 1.58 -9.41 4.37
CA ARG A 197 2.02 -10.64 3.69
C ARG A 197 2.41 -11.72 4.70
N ASP A 198 3.12 -11.35 5.76
CA ASP A 198 3.69 -12.29 6.72
C ASP A 198 2.68 -12.71 7.80
N ASP A 199 1.67 -11.88 8.08
CA ASP A 199 0.56 -12.17 9.00
C ASP A 199 -0.80 -11.72 8.42
N PRO A 200 -1.31 -12.40 7.37
CA PRO A 200 -2.57 -12.02 6.73
C PRO A 200 -3.80 -12.25 7.62
N GLU A 201 -3.78 -13.29 8.45
CA GLU A 201 -4.86 -13.60 9.40
C GLU A 201 -4.91 -12.56 10.52
N GLY A 202 -3.76 -12.17 11.10
CA GLY A 202 -3.69 -11.12 12.09
C GLY A 202 -4.14 -9.75 11.56
N PHE A 203 -3.78 -9.42 10.31
CA PHE A 203 -4.30 -8.23 9.64
C PHE A 203 -5.84 -8.26 9.54
N LEU A 204 -6.43 -9.37 9.08
CA LEU A 204 -7.89 -9.51 8.97
C LEU A 204 -8.59 -9.46 10.33
N ALA A 205 -8.02 -10.11 11.35
CA ALA A 205 -8.55 -10.08 12.72
C ALA A 205 -8.54 -8.66 13.31
N MET A 206 -7.47 -7.88 13.07
CA MET A 206 -7.42 -6.47 13.45
C MET A 206 -8.49 -5.67 12.70
N VAL A 207 -8.64 -5.88 11.39
CA VAL A 207 -9.63 -5.19 10.57
C VAL A 207 -11.07 -5.49 11.05
N GLU A 208 -11.38 -6.75 11.35
CA GLU A 208 -12.66 -7.14 11.95
C GLU A 208 -12.88 -6.45 13.30
N SER A 209 -11.92 -6.58 14.21
CA SER A 209 -12.03 -6.06 15.58
C SER A 209 -12.21 -4.54 15.63
N VAL A 210 -11.57 -3.81 14.71
CA VAL A 210 -11.56 -2.34 14.72
C VAL A 210 -12.73 -1.77 13.93
N PHE A 211 -13.03 -2.33 12.75
CA PHE A 211 -13.97 -1.73 11.81
C PHE A 211 -15.33 -2.46 11.74
N GLY A 212 -15.51 -3.50 12.56
CA GLY A 212 -16.76 -4.26 12.67
C GLY A 212 -17.11 -5.01 11.39
N ILE A 213 -16.10 -5.52 10.68
CA ILE A 213 -16.26 -6.26 9.42
C ILE A 213 -16.39 -7.75 9.73
N GLY A 214 -17.45 -8.40 9.23
CA GLY A 214 -17.59 -9.85 9.38
C GLY A 214 -16.61 -10.62 8.50
N LEU A 215 -15.76 -11.43 9.11
CA LEU A 215 -14.91 -12.38 8.40
C LEU A 215 -15.72 -13.59 7.92
N ASN A 216 -15.26 -14.19 6.82
CA ASN A 216 -15.74 -15.49 6.38
C ASN A 216 -15.33 -16.57 7.41
N PRO A 217 -16.13 -17.64 7.61
CA PRO A 217 -15.80 -18.68 8.59
C PRO A 217 -14.49 -19.44 8.30
N GLU A 218 -14.12 -19.52 7.03
CA GLU A 218 -12.89 -20.17 6.58
C GLU A 218 -11.96 -19.14 5.92
N PHE A 219 -10.71 -19.13 6.36
CA PHE A 219 -9.68 -18.30 5.77
C PHE A 219 -9.26 -18.81 4.39
N THR A 220 -9.24 -17.91 3.42
CA THR A 220 -8.77 -18.13 2.05
C THR A 220 -7.44 -17.42 1.84
N SER A 221 -6.36 -18.20 1.71
CA SER A 221 -5.02 -17.68 1.41
C SER A 221 -4.93 -17.13 -0.02
N ILE A 222 -4.16 -16.06 -0.22
CA ILE A 222 -3.90 -15.49 -1.55
C ILE A 222 -2.56 -16.01 -2.08
N ASP A 223 -2.61 -17.17 -2.74
CA ASP A 223 -1.44 -17.90 -3.24
C ASP A 223 -1.16 -17.69 -4.74
N ARG A 224 -2.07 -17.02 -5.46
CA ARG A 224 -1.97 -16.75 -6.90
C ARG A 224 -1.59 -15.31 -7.21
N TYR A 225 -0.96 -15.11 -8.38
CA TYR A 225 -0.54 -13.78 -8.82
C TYR A 225 -1.76 -12.84 -8.91
N LYS A 226 -1.71 -11.74 -8.15
CA LYS A 226 -2.82 -10.78 -7.97
C LYS A 226 -4.13 -11.42 -7.52
N GLY A 227 -4.07 -12.56 -6.82
CA GLY A 227 -5.23 -13.31 -6.31
C GLY A 227 -6.21 -13.82 -7.37
N CYS A 228 -5.85 -13.80 -8.66
CA CYS A 228 -6.73 -14.30 -9.70
C CYS A 228 -6.70 -15.85 -9.73
N PRO A 229 -7.84 -16.55 -9.55
CA PRO A 229 -7.89 -18.01 -9.49
C PRO A 229 -7.33 -18.71 -10.74
N TYR A 230 -7.46 -18.07 -11.90
CA TYR A 230 -7.02 -18.62 -13.18
C TYR A 230 -5.58 -18.27 -13.53
N TRP A 231 -4.90 -17.48 -12.70
CA TRP A 231 -3.52 -17.08 -12.96
C TRP A 231 -2.54 -18.00 -12.25
N ARG A 232 -1.28 -17.90 -12.69
CA ARG A 232 -0.16 -18.68 -12.13
C ARG A 232 -0.03 -18.49 -10.61
N PRO A 233 0.48 -19.49 -9.88
CA PRO A 233 0.91 -19.32 -8.50
C PRO A 233 1.82 -18.09 -8.36
N PHE A 234 1.66 -17.36 -7.27
CA PHE A 234 2.56 -16.29 -6.91
C PHE A 234 3.89 -16.91 -6.50
N ILE A 235 4.96 -16.52 -7.18
CA ILE A 235 6.33 -16.89 -6.84
C ILE A 235 7.01 -15.60 -6.38
N PRO A 236 7.42 -15.50 -5.10
CA PRO A 236 8.21 -14.37 -4.63
C PRO A 236 9.43 -14.16 -5.51
N LYS A 237 9.62 -12.94 -6.01
CA LYS A 237 10.80 -12.60 -6.81
C LYS A 237 12.00 -12.47 -5.89
N VAL A 238 13.06 -13.20 -6.21
CA VAL A 238 14.39 -12.99 -5.62
C VAL A 238 15.11 -11.97 -6.49
N TYR A 239 15.58 -10.89 -5.87
CA TYR A 239 16.32 -9.85 -6.57
C TYR A 239 17.81 -9.97 -6.30
N ALA A 240 18.62 -9.65 -7.30
CA ALA A 240 20.04 -9.43 -7.08
C ALA A 240 20.26 -8.26 -6.11
N PRO A 241 21.33 -8.29 -5.28
CA PRO A 241 21.76 -7.13 -4.52
C PRO A 241 21.99 -5.92 -5.42
N PHE A 242 21.81 -4.72 -4.88
CA PHE A 242 22.22 -3.50 -5.57
C PHE A 242 23.75 -3.42 -5.63
N LEU A 243 24.27 -2.76 -6.66
CA LEU A 243 25.64 -2.24 -6.62
C LEU A 243 25.74 -1.21 -5.49
N VAL A 244 26.92 -1.04 -4.91
CA VAL A 244 27.17 -0.10 -3.81
C VAL A 244 26.76 1.32 -4.22
N GLU A 245 27.18 1.75 -5.39
CA GLU A 245 26.88 3.04 -6.00
C GLU A 245 25.39 3.23 -6.33
N ASP A 246 24.65 2.15 -6.61
CA ASP A 246 23.21 2.22 -6.80
C ASP A 246 22.49 2.34 -5.46
N LEU A 247 22.94 1.62 -4.44
CA LEU A 247 22.39 1.70 -3.10
C LEU A 247 22.64 3.08 -2.48
N ASP A 248 23.85 3.62 -2.63
CA ASP A 248 24.21 4.99 -2.23
C ASP A 248 23.34 6.02 -2.95
N TYR A 249 23.15 5.85 -4.26
CA TYR A 249 22.26 6.74 -5.01
C TYR A 249 20.83 6.65 -4.47
N ILE A 250 20.25 5.46 -4.30
CA ILE A 250 18.90 5.29 -3.75
C ILE A 250 18.80 6.03 -2.41
N ASN A 251 19.72 5.74 -1.48
CA ASN A 251 19.74 6.36 -0.15
C ASN A 251 19.82 7.89 -0.20
N SER A 252 20.55 8.46 -1.16
CA SER A 252 20.63 9.91 -1.38
C SER A 252 19.31 10.54 -1.88
N GLN A 253 18.45 9.74 -2.51
CA GLN A 253 17.19 10.22 -3.08
C GLN A 253 16.00 10.15 -2.12
N LEU A 254 16.09 9.31 -1.09
CA LEU A 254 15.01 9.08 -0.12
C LEU A 254 14.77 10.28 0.79
N ASP A 255 13.50 10.53 1.11
CA ASP A 255 13.13 11.35 2.26
C ASP A 255 13.23 10.47 3.51
N GLN A 256 14.39 10.52 4.19
CA GLN A 256 14.66 9.64 5.33
C GLN A 256 13.68 9.84 6.50
N PRO A 257 13.29 11.08 6.89
CA PRO A 257 12.21 11.28 7.86
C PRO A 257 10.92 10.57 7.47
N LEU A 258 10.51 10.65 6.21
CA LEU A 258 9.32 9.96 5.71
C LEU A 258 9.47 8.43 5.77
N GLU A 259 10.58 7.86 5.32
CA GLU A 259 10.77 6.40 5.40
C GLU A 259 10.77 5.91 6.86
N THR A 260 11.37 6.67 7.76
CA THR A 260 11.42 6.36 9.19
C THR A 260 10.03 6.40 9.82
N SER A 261 9.18 7.37 9.44
CA SER A 261 7.81 7.44 9.96
C SER A 261 6.91 6.29 9.48
N LEU A 262 7.26 5.68 8.34
CA LEU A 262 6.63 4.43 7.85
C LEU A 262 7.20 3.17 8.53
N GLY A 263 8.21 3.32 9.39
CA GLY A 263 8.89 2.25 10.11
C GLY A 263 9.96 1.52 9.30
N TYR A 264 10.41 2.09 8.17
CA TYR A 264 11.51 1.52 7.39
C TYR A 264 12.88 2.01 7.87
N LYS A 265 13.87 1.13 7.77
CA LYS A 265 15.28 1.46 8.04
C LYS A 265 16.03 1.61 6.72
N ILE A 266 16.86 2.64 6.64
CA ILE A 266 17.76 2.85 5.51
C ILE A 266 18.84 1.77 5.55
N LYS A 267 19.03 1.07 4.43
CA LYS A 267 20.06 0.03 4.28
C LYS A 267 21.43 0.68 4.21
N GLN A 268 22.38 0.10 4.92
CA GLN A 268 23.80 0.46 4.80
C GLN A 268 24.40 -0.23 3.56
N PRO A 269 25.38 0.40 2.89
CA PRO A 269 26.11 -0.19 1.78
C PRO A 269 26.83 -1.49 2.12
#